data_AF-A0A1R0GFF6-F1
#
_entry.id   AF-A0A1R0GFF6-F1
#
_cell.length_a   1.000
_cell.length_b   1.000
_cell.length_c   1.000
_cell.angle_alpha   90.00
_cell.angle_beta   90.00
_cell.angle_gamma   90.00
#
_symmetry.space_group_name_H-M   'P 1'
#
loop_
_entity.id
_entity.type
_entity.pdbx_description
1 polymer ?
#
loop_
_entity_poly.entity_id
_entity_poly.type
_entity_poly.pdbx_seq_one_letter_code
_entity_poly.pdbx_strand_id
1 'polypeptide(L)'
;MNLYTHQSGLLALKPERQEACKKAGVTVLNFGEKVAKGGILIADTRPRGFLGGRGPDDPAATMIIIGGVFKPEKVFYFKSFDRALKKALKLEAGTTSATTACR
;
A
#
# COMPACT_ATOMS: atom_id res chain seq x y z
N MET A 1 9.47 -8.40 4.88
CA MET A 1 8.18 -8.52 4.15
C MET A 1 8.35 -7.80 2.83
N ASN A 2 7.56 -8.09 1.80
CA ASN A 2 7.66 -7.32 0.56
C ASN A 2 6.57 -6.25 0.53
N LEU A 3 6.93 -5.04 0.10
CA LEU A 3 5.98 -3.95 -0.14
C LEU A 3 5.48 -4.02 -1.58
N TYR A 4 4.17 -3.90 -1.74
CA TYR A 4 3.50 -3.96 -3.02
C TYR A 4 2.58 -2.75 -3.23
N THR A 5 2.36 -2.37 -4.48
CA THR A 5 1.30 -1.46 -4.91
C THR A 5 0.72 -1.95 -6.23
N HIS A 6 -0.52 -1.60 -6.56
CA HIS A 6 -1.06 -1.85 -7.90
C HIS A 6 -0.83 -0.66 -8.83
N GLN A 7 -0.50 -0.95 -10.09
CA GLN A 7 -0.41 0.05 -11.15
C GLN A 7 -1.79 0.50 -11.66
N SER A 8 -2.78 -0.41 -11.68
CA SER A 8 -4.10 -0.18 -12.28
C SER A 8 -5.23 -0.87 -11.50
N GLY A 9 -6.46 -0.43 -11.73
CA GLY A 9 -7.67 -0.96 -11.09
C GLY A 9 -8.11 -0.18 -9.83
N LEU A 10 -9.06 -0.77 -9.09
CA LEU A 10 -9.74 -0.13 -7.95
C LEU A 10 -8.82 0.23 -6.77
N LEU A 11 -7.63 -0.38 -6.70
CA LEU A 11 -6.66 -0.17 -5.62
C LEU A 11 -5.37 0.50 -6.11
N ALA A 12 -5.35 0.97 -7.36
CA ALA A 12 -4.19 1.67 -7.89
C ALA A 12 -3.92 2.97 -7.15
N LEU A 13 -2.64 3.25 -6.93
CA LEU A 13 -2.17 4.56 -6.51
C LEU A 13 -2.27 5.54 -7.69
N LYS A 14 -2.44 6.83 -7.39
CA LYS A 14 -2.24 7.87 -8.41
C LYS A 14 -0.81 7.83 -8.99
N PRO A 15 -0.60 8.25 -10.25
CA PRO A 15 0.70 8.14 -10.93
C PRO A 15 1.87 8.72 -10.12
N GLU A 16 1.70 9.90 -9.52
CA GLU A 16 2.73 10.57 -8.72
C GLU A 16 3.11 9.77 -7.46
N ARG A 17 2.15 9.04 -6.88
CA ARG A 17 2.36 8.17 -5.72
C ARG A 17 3.03 6.85 -6.12
N GLN A 18 2.71 6.33 -7.31
CA GLN A 18 3.40 5.16 -7.86
C GLN A 18 4.89 5.44 -8.07
N GLU A 19 5.25 6.61 -8.59
CA GLU A 19 6.66 7.00 -8.74
C GLU A 19 7.38 7.08 -7.39
N ALA A 20 6.74 7.65 -6.37
CA ALA A 20 7.30 7.69 -5.02
C ALA A 20 7.48 6.27 -4.44
N CYS A 21 6.51 5.38 -4.66
CA CYS A 21 6.62 3.97 -4.28
C CYS A 21 7.77 3.26 -5.02
N LYS A 22 7.92 3.46 -6.33
CA LYS A 22 9.04 2.90 -7.12
C LYS A 22 10.39 3.37 -6.59
N LYS A 23 10.53 4.66 -6.30
CA LYS A 23 11.75 5.25 -5.70
C LYS A 23 12.06 4.68 -4.32
N ALA A 24 11.04 4.28 -3.56
CA ALA A 24 11.17 3.66 -2.25
C ALA A 24 11.39 2.13 -2.30
N GLY A 25 11.55 1.53 -3.49
CA GLY A 25 11.75 0.08 -3.65
C GLY A 25 10.48 -0.76 -3.50
N VAL A 26 9.30 -0.14 -3.57
CA VAL A 26 8.01 -0.86 -3.54
C VAL A 26 7.80 -1.58 -4.86
N THR A 27 7.44 -2.86 -4.82
CA THR A 27 7.13 -3.65 -6.01
C THR A 27 5.78 -3.21 -6.59
N VAL A 28 5.76 -2.87 -7.88
CA VAL A 28 4.53 -2.48 -8.58
C VAL A 28 3.94 -3.69 -9.28
N LEU A 29 2.73 -4.05 -8.89
CA LEU A 29 1.97 -5.18 -9.42
C LEU A 29 1.10 -4.76 -10.60
N ASN A 30 1.07 -5.61 -11.62
CA ASN A 30 0.17 -5.48 -12.77
C ASN A 30 -1.27 -5.87 -12.40
N PHE A 31 -2.19 -5.64 -13.34
CA PHE A 31 -3.57 -6.06 -13.19
C PHE A 31 -3.67 -7.58 -13.06
N GLY A 32 -4.32 -8.07 -12.00
CA GLY A 32 -4.51 -9.50 -11.74
C GLY A 32 -3.35 -10.18 -10.99
N GLU A 33 -2.21 -9.51 -10.82
CA GLU A 33 -1.13 -10.03 -9.98
C GLU A 33 -1.53 -10.02 -8.50
N LYS A 34 -1.09 -11.04 -7.76
CA LYS A 34 -1.43 -11.22 -6.36
C LYS A 34 -0.28 -10.78 -5.46
N VAL A 35 -0.64 -10.13 -4.37
CA VAL A 35 0.27 -9.86 -3.25
C VAL A 35 0.73 -11.21 -2.68
N ALA A 36 2.04 -11.39 -2.52
CA ALA A 36 2.58 -12.60 -1.90
C ALA A 36 2.06 -12.76 -0.46
N LYS A 37 2.02 -13.99 0.05
CA LYS A 37 1.54 -14.27 1.41
C LYS A 37 2.38 -13.49 2.44
N GLY A 38 1.72 -12.74 3.32
CA GLY A 38 2.39 -11.86 4.29
C GLY A 38 2.95 -10.57 3.68
N GLY A 39 2.62 -10.25 2.43
CA GLY A 39 2.95 -8.97 1.81
C GLY A 39 2.16 -7.81 2.40
N ILE A 40 2.70 -6.60 2.21
CA ILE A 40 2.05 -5.35 2.59
C ILE A 40 1.69 -4.62 1.30
N LEU A 41 0.40 -4.40 1.07
CA LEU A 41 -0.11 -3.65 -0.07
C LEU A 41 -0.41 -2.21 0.34
N ILE A 42 0.15 -1.26 -0.41
CA ILE A 42 -0.21 0.16 -0.34
C ILE A 42 -1.21 0.41 -1.46
N ALA A 43 -2.40 0.88 -1.10
CA ALA A 43 -3.48 1.18 -2.04
C ALA A 43 -4.05 2.55 -1.73
N ASP A 44 -4.42 3.30 -2.77
CA ASP A 44 -5.19 4.51 -2.55
C ASP A 44 -6.64 4.12 -2.22
N THR A 45 -7.30 4.97 -1.46
CA THR A 45 -8.71 4.82 -1.12
C THR A 45 -9.37 6.20 -1.03
N ARG A 46 -10.69 6.20 -0.95
CA ARG A 46 -11.44 7.44 -0.78
C ARG A 46 -11.31 7.96 0.66
N PRO A 47 -11.26 9.27 0.86
CA PRO A 47 -11.41 9.85 2.17
C PRO A 47 -12.70 9.38 2.84
N ARG A 48 -12.67 9.06 4.13
CA ARG A 48 -13.89 8.73 4.88
C ARG A 48 -14.93 9.85 4.73
N GLY A 49 -16.13 9.50 4.26
CA GLY A 49 -17.24 10.44 4.05
C GLY A 49 -17.21 11.19 2.72
N PHE A 50 -16.23 10.94 1.84
CA PHE A 50 -16.25 11.54 0.50
C PHE A 50 -17.27 10.82 -0.40
N LEU A 51 -18.25 11.59 -0.87
CA LEU A 51 -19.25 11.16 -1.85
C LEU A 51 -18.83 11.70 -3.22
N GLY A 52 -18.25 10.82 -4.03
CA GLY A 52 -17.72 11.19 -5.33
C GLY A 52 -16.99 10.04 -6.03
N GLY A 53 -16.60 10.31 -7.27
CA GLY A 53 -15.80 9.44 -8.10
C GLY A 53 -14.34 9.36 -7.65
N ARG A 54 -13.49 8.88 -8.55
CA ARG A 54 -12.04 8.83 -8.34
C ARG A 54 -11.37 9.41 -9.59
N GLY A 55 -11.51 10.72 -9.73
CA GLY A 55 -10.87 11.53 -10.74
C GLY A 55 -9.41 11.85 -10.42
N PRO A 56 -8.66 12.37 -11.40
CA PRO A 56 -7.29 12.82 -11.20
C PRO A 56 -7.17 13.89 -10.11
N ASP A 57 -8.18 14.76 -9.98
CA ASP A 57 -8.18 15.87 -9.02
C ASP A 57 -8.85 15.54 -7.67
N ASP A 58 -9.49 14.37 -7.56
CA ASP A 58 -10.23 14.01 -6.35
C ASP A 58 -9.26 13.75 -5.17
N PRO A 59 -9.65 14.12 -3.94
CA PRO A 59 -8.83 13.85 -2.77
C PRO A 59 -8.69 12.33 -2.57
N ALA A 60 -7.44 11.86 -2.45
CA ALA A 60 -7.13 10.45 -2.24
C ALA A 60 -6.47 10.24 -0.87
N ALA A 61 -7.06 9.36 -0.07
CA ALA A 61 -6.44 8.79 1.11
C ALA A 61 -5.63 7.54 0.73
N THR A 62 -4.85 7.00 1.66
CA THR A 62 -4.02 5.82 1.44
C THR A 62 -4.31 4.78 2.52
N MET A 63 -4.43 3.54 2.09
CA MET A 63 -4.68 2.38 2.91
C MET A 63 -3.51 1.42 2.78
N ILE A 64 -3.06 0.89 3.92
CA ILE A 64 -2.06 -0.18 3.98
C ILE A 64 -2.80 -1.44 4.38
N ILE A 65 -2.68 -2.49 3.55
CA ILE A 65 -3.29 -3.79 3.78
C ILE A 65 -2.18 -4.79 4.02
N ILE A 66 -2.20 -5.48 5.16
CA ILE A 66 -1.29 -6.58 5.46
C ILE A 66 -2.02 -7.90 5.20
N GLY A 67 -1.38 -8.78 4.44
CA GLY A 67 -1.97 -10.04 4.00
C GLY A 67 -2.69 -9.90 2.66
N GLY A 68 -3.89 -10.47 2.55
CA GLY A 68 -4.66 -10.47 1.30
C GLY A 68 -5.68 -9.34 1.21
N VAL A 69 -5.94 -8.84 0.00
CA VAL A 69 -6.98 -7.82 -0.24
C VAL A 69 -8.38 -8.28 0.20
N PHE A 70 -8.73 -9.53 -0.09
CA PHE A 70 -10.06 -10.10 0.21
C PHE A 70 -10.20 -10.60 1.66
N LYS A 71 -9.07 -10.90 2.31
CA LYS A 71 -9.01 -11.35 3.71
C LYS A 71 -7.81 -10.69 4.38
N PRO A 72 -7.92 -9.39 4.69
CA PRO A 72 -6.81 -8.64 5.26
C PRO A 72 -6.63 -9.04 6.72
N GLU A 73 -5.38 -9.25 7.13
CA GLU A 73 -5.05 -9.50 8.54
C GLU A 73 -5.12 -8.19 9.33
N LYS A 74 -4.58 -7.12 8.75
CA LYS A 74 -4.60 -5.76 9.29
C LYS A 74 -4.77 -4.74 8.18
N VAL A 75 -5.51 -3.69 8.48
CA VAL A 75 -5.71 -2.55 7.58
C VAL A 75 -5.44 -1.26 8.34
N PHE A 76 -4.60 -0.41 7.77
CA PHE A 76 -4.33 0.94 8.29
C PHE A 76 -4.80 1.98 7.29
N TYR A 77 -5.43 3.03 7.78
CA TYR A 77 -5.93 4.11 6.96
C TYR A 77 -5.20 5.41 7.28
N PHE A 78 -4.79 6.15 6.25
CA PHE A 78 -4.07 7.41 6.35
C PHE A 78 -4.67 8.45 5.40
N LYS A 79 -4.84 9.68 5.89
CA LYS A 79 -5.20 10.81 5.02
C LYS A 79 -4.02 11.31 4.18
N SER A 80 -2.79 11.07 4.64
CA SER A 80 -1.54 11.51 3.97
C SER A 80 -0.77 10.30 3.46
N PHE A 81 -0.41 10.34 2.18
CA PHE A 81 0.38 9.31 1.51
C PHE A 81 1.77 9.15 2.15
N ASP A 82 2.48 10.25 2.45
CA ASP A 82 3.82 10.18 3.05
C ASP A 82 3.83 9.46 4.40
N ARG A 83 2.79 9.69 5.21
CA ARG A 83 2.63 8.98 6.49
C ARG A 83 2.37 7.50 6.29
N ALA A 84 1.58 7.15 5.26
CA ALA A 84 1.35 5.76 4.91
C ALA A 84 2.64 5.08 4.42
N LEU A 85 3.36 5.72 3.51
CA LEU A 85 4.62 5.19 2.95
C LEU A 85 5.67 4.98 4.05
N LYS A 86 5.88 5.97 4.92
CA LYS A 86 6.79 5.85 6.08
C LYS A 86 6.39 4.70 7.01
N LYS A 87 5.09 4.52 7.25
CA LYS A 87 4.60 3.40 8.07
C LYS A 87 4.81 2.06 7.38
N ALA A 88 4.56 1.96 6.08
CA ALA A 88 4.77 0.74 5.30
C ALA A 88 6.24 0.31 5.32
N LEU A 89 7.16 1.24 5.05
CA LEU A 89 8.61 1.00 5.13
C LEU A 89 9.04 0.56 6.54
N LYS A 90 8.52 1.21 7.59
CA LYS A 90 8.82 0.80 8.98
C LYS A 90 8.30 -0.60 9.30
N LEU A 91 7.12 -0.98 8.80
CA LEU A 91 6.54 -2.31 8.99
C LEU A 91 7.34 -3.38 8.24
N GLU A 92 7.80 -3.04 7.03
CA GLU A 92 8.68 -3.89 6.25
C GLU A 92 10.00 -4.15 6.99
N ALA A 93 10.70 -3.09 7.41
CA ALA A 93 11.97 -3.15 8.15
C ALA A 93 11.84 -3.83 9.53
N GLY A 94 10.78 -3.54 10.28
CA GLY A 94 10.56 -4.12 11.62
C GLY A 94 10.29 -5.63 11.59
N THR A 95 9.81 -6.15 10.46
CA THR A 95 9.61 -7.61 10.28
C THR A 95 10.91 -8.31 9.88
N THR A 96 11.79 -7.64 9.14
CA THR A 96 13.12 -8.16 8.81
C THR A 96 13.97 -8.34 10.06
N SER A 97 13.91 -7.43 11.04
CA SER A 97 14.63 -7.57 12.31
C SER A 97 14.16 -8.73 13.21
N ALA A 98 12.89 -9.14 13.11
CA ALA A 98 12.38 -10.26 13.90
C ALA A 98 12.80 -11.64 13.35
N THR A 99 13.21 -11.71 12.09
CA THR A 99 13.57 -12.98 11.44
C THR A 99 15.07 -13.31 11.62
N THR A 100 15.92 -12.31 11.89
CA THR A 100 17.37 -12.51 12.11
C THR A 100 17.72 -12.93 13.54
N ALA A 101 16.78 -12.89 14.49
CA ALA A 101 17.02 -13.29 15.89
C ALA A 101 16.86 -14.81 16.15
N CYS A 102 16.59 -15.61 15.12
CA CYS A 102 16.53 -17.07 15.19
C CYS A 102 17.47 -17.70 14.15
N ARG A 103 18.76 -17.44 14.26
CA ARG A 103 19.80 -18.29 13.69
C ARG A 103 21.04 -18.25 14.56
#